data_AF-A0A3V2Y5H4-F1
#
_entry.id   AF-A0A3V2Y5H4-F1
#
_cell.length_a   1.000
_cell.length_b   1.000
_cell.length_c   1.000
_cell.angle_alpha   90.00
_cell.angle_beta   90.00
_cell.angle_gamma   90.00
#
_symmetry.space_group_name_H-M   'P 1'
#
loop_
_entity.id
_entity.type
_entity.pdbx_description
1 polymer ?
#
loop_
_entity_poly.entity_id
_entity_poly.type
_entity_poly.pdbx_seq_one_letter_code
_entity_poly.pdbx_strand_id
1 'polypeptide(L)'
;MKVLTPVSRQRYQADDYDEDGNLKAPMWFWVTLLWLLFPWWLTVIGMAQKSPLDITQILYPSLIDNVIGLLASAPALLIFLTYPIRGRYPQWGRQSYFILLGLGSLELIYQGCQLIASPIYANEWSNSLILSILCFNLAALLSIAFSTRLHHIFVTNKL
;
A
#
# COMPACT_ATOMS: atom_id res chain seq x y z
N MET A 1 27.13 -31.31 33.92
CA MET A 1 26.69 -31.42 32.50
C MET A 1 25.76 -30.25 32.21
N LYS A 2 26.25 -29.20 31.55
CA LYS A 2 25.45 -27.99 31.25
C LYS A 2 24.69 -28.27 29.96
N VAL A 3 23.38 -28.46 30.05
CA VAL A 3 22.52 -28.68 28.88
C VAL A 3 22.56 -27.41 28.04
N LEU A 4 23.27 -27.46 26.91
CA LEU A 4 23.21 -26.43 25.88
C LEU A 4 21.83 -26.54 25.23
N THR A 5 20.87 -25.74 25.69
CA THR A 5 19.61 -25.55 24.96
C THR A 5 19.96 -25.02 23.57
N PRO A 6 19.40 -25.58 22.48
CA PRO A 6 19.61 -25.03 21.16
C PRO A 6 19.12 -23.58 21.18
N VAL A 7 20.02 -22.63 20.91
CA VAL A 7 19.65 -21.25 20.60
C VAL A 7 18.77 -21.35 19.36
N SER A 8 17.46 -21.43 19.56
CA SER A 8 16.53 -21.29 18.45
C SER A 8 16.86 -19.94 17.83
N ARG A 9 17.19 -19.94 16.54
CA ARG A 9 17.37 -18.69 15.79
C ARG A 9 15.99 -18.03 15.74
N GLN A 10 15.60 -17.35 16.81
CA GLN A 10 14.45 -16.46 16.81
C GLN A 10 14.81 -15.33 15.85
N ARG A 11 14.23 -15.40 14.65
CA ARG A 11 14.45 -14.45 13.55
C ARG A 11 13.93 -13.04 13.89
N TYR A 12 13.13 -12.90 14.95
CA TYR A 12 12.51 -11.68 15.43
C TYR A 12 12.64 -11.59 16.97
N GLN A 13 12.75 -10.37 17.50
CA GLN A 13 12.85 -10.14 18.95
C GLN A 13 11.50 -10.32 19.63
N ALA A 14 11.48 -10.53 20.95
CA ALA A 14 10.23 -10.67 21.71
C ALA A 14 9.32 -9.43 21.58
N ASP A 15 9.91 -8.23 21.49
CA ASP A 15 9.19 -6.96 21.35
C ASP A 15 8.46 -6.81 20.00
N ASP A 16 8.86 -7.58 18.98
CA ASP A 16 8.23 -7.57 17.66
C ASP A 16 6.85 -8.26 17.65
N TYR A 17 6.47 -8.93 18.74
CA TYR A 17 5.19 -9.61 18.89
C TYR A 17 4.18 -8.75 19.68
N ASP A 18 2.89 -8.88 19.38
CA ASP A 18 1.80 -8.31 20.17
C ASP A 18 1.42 -9.21 21.36
N GLU A 19 0.49 -8.72 22.19
CA GLU A 19 0.03 -9.43 23.39
C GLU A 19 -0.63 -10.77 23.04
N ASP A 20 -1.13 -10.91 21.81
CA ASP A 20 -1.69 -12.14 21.25
C ASP A 20 -0.64 -13.06 20.61
N GLY A 21 0.65 -12.70 20.66
CA GLY A 21 1.76 -13.48 20.11
C GLY A 21 1.91 -13.39 18.59
N ASN A 22 1.25 -12.43 17.93
CA ASN A 22 1.35 -12.20 16.50
C ASN A 22 2.43 -11.16 16.16
N LEU A 23 3.13 -11.34 15.04
CA LEU A 23 4.18 -10.41 14.63
C LEU A 23 3.57 -9.05 14.23
N LYS A 24 4.05 -7.96 14.82
CA LYS A 24 3.60 -6.59 14.52
C LYS A 24 4.10 -6.12 13.17
N ALA A 25 3.25 -5.41 12.42
CA ALA A 25 3.70 -4.68 11.24
C ALA A 25 4.64 -3.53 11.64
N PRO A 26 5.72 -3.29 10.88
CA PRO A 26 6.64 -2.19 11.16
C PRO A 26 6.00 -0.83 10.89
N MET A 27 6.45 0.22 11.57
CA MET A 27 5.83 1.56 11.48
C MET A 27 5.82 2.12 10.05
N TRP A 28 6.88 1.88 9.26
CA TRP A 28 6.97 2.34 7.88
C TRP A 28 5.87 1.75 6.98
N PHE A 29 5.38 0.53 7.27
CA PHE A 29 4.29 -0.08 6.51
C PHE A 29 3.02 0.76 6.54
N TRP A 30 2.70 1.31 7.71
CA TRP A 30 1.53 2.17 7.89
C TRP A 30 1.66 3.48 7.14
N VAL A 31 2.85 4.08 7.15
CA VAL A 31 3.14 5.30 6.37
C VAL A 31 2.97 5.01 4.87
N THR A 32 3.50 3.88 4.39
CA THR A 32 3.33 3.44 3.00
C THR A 32 1.85 3.21 2.66
N LEU A 33 1.07 2.63 3.58
CA LEU A 33 -0.35 2.39 3.36
C LEU A 33 -1.16 3.69 3.32
N LEU A 34 -0.86 4.64 4.21
CA LEU A 34 -1.46 5.98 4.19
C LEU A 34 -1.14 6.70 2.89
N TRP A 35 0.09 6.56 2.39
CA TRP A 35 0.47 7.09 1.08
C TRP A 35 -0.29 6.41 -0.05
N LEU A 36 -0.43 5.08 -0.07
CA LEU A 36 -1.20 4.39 -1.12
C LEU A 36 -2.69 4.72 -1.08
N LEU A 37 -3.20 5.19 0.06
CA LEU A 37 -4.54 5.78 0.21
C LEU A 37 -4.67 7.17 -0.46
N PHE A 38 -3.65 7.60 -1.20
CA PHE A 38 -3.59 8.94 -1.77
C PHE A 38 -4.82 9.37 -2.63
N PRO A 39 -5.49 8.47 -3.34
CA PRO A 39 -6.70 8.87 -4.09
C PRO A 39 -7.87 9.23 -3.16
N TRP A 40 -7.96 8.57 -1.99
CA TRP A 40 -9.04 8.73 -1.03
C TRP A 40 -9.00 10.05 -0.28
N TRP A 41 -7.86 10.40 0.34
CA TRP A 41 -7.72 11.69 1.03
C TRP A 41 -7.89 12.89 0.06
N LEU A 42 -7.36 12.83 -1.16
CA LEU A 42 -7.59 13.88 -2.17
C LEU A 42 -9.08 14.06 -2.47
N THR A 43 -9.79 12.94 -2.65
CA THR A 43 -11.24 12.97 -2.92
C THR A 43 -12.00 13.58 -1.75
N VAL A 44 -11.69 13.17 -0.52
CA VAL A 44 -12.32 13.71 0.69
C VAL A 44 -12.04 15.20 0.84
N ILE A 45 -10.81 15.65 0.60
CA ILE A 45 -10.44 17.07 0.69
C ILE A 45 -11.16 17.87 -0.39
N GLY A 46 -11.22 17.38 -1.64
CA GLY A 46 -11.95 18.04 -2.72
C GLY A 46 -13.45 18.16 -2.44
N MET A 47 -14.06 17.12 -1.87
CA MET A 47 -15.46 17.16 -1.41
C MET A 47 -15.66 18.19 -0.30
N ALA A 48 -14.75 18.24 0.69
CA ALA A 48 -14.81 19.20 1.79
C ALA A 48 -14.68 20.66 1.31
N GLN A 49 -13.85 20.90 0.30
CA GLN A 49 -13.65 22.22 -0.32
C GLN A 49 -14.72 22.57 -1.36
N LYS A 50 -15.64 21.64 -1.68
CA LYS A 50 -16.64 21.76 -2.78
C LYS A 50 -15.99 22.10 -4.14
N SER A 51 -14.72 21.79 -4.32
CA SER A 51 -13.96 22.06 -5.53
C SER A 51 -12.76 21.09 -5.62
N PRO A 52 -12.46 20.53 -6.80
CA PRO A 52 -11.32 19.65 -6.97
C PRO A 52 -10.01 20.42 -6.79
N LEU A 53 -9.10 19.89 -5.97
CA LEU A 53 -7.73 20.41 -5.85
C LEU A 53 -7.03 20.42 -7.22
N ASP A 54 -6.18 21.41 -7.47
CA ASP A 54 -5.39 21.49 -8.72
C ASP A 54 -4.59 20.20 -8.97
N ILE A 55 -4.05 19.61 -7.90
CA ILE A 55 -3.33 18.33 -7.93
C ILE A 55 -4.25 17.20 -8.41
N THR A 56 -5.51 17.16 -7.96
CA THR A 56 -6.49 16.15 -8.40
C THR A 56 -6.80 16.28 -9.89
N GLN A 57 -6.87 17.49 -10.43
CA GLN A 57 -7.16 17.70 -11.86
C GLN A 57 -6.02 17.21 -12.76
N ILE A 58 -4.79 17.19 -12.24
CA ILE A 58 -3.62 16.70 -12.96
C ILE A 58 -3.54 15.18 -12.85
N LEU A 59 -3.70 14.62 -11.65
CA LEU A 59 -3.63 13.18 -11.42
C LEU A 59 -4.82 12.41 -12.00
N TYR A 60 -6.00 13.03 -11.95
CA TYR A 60 -7.27 12.43 -12.32
C TYR A 60 -8.05 13.42 -13.19
N PRO A 61 -7.64 13.59 -14.46
CA PRO A 61 -8.24 14.59 -15.35
C PRO A 61 -9.71 14.28 -15.68
N SER A 62 -10.12 13.01 -15.60
CA SER A 62 -11.52 12.60 -15.71
C SER A 62 -12.05 11.94 -14.44
N LEU A 63 -13.38 11.90 -14.31
CA LEU A 63 -14.06 11.16 -13.24
C LEU A 63 -13.69 9.67 -13.27
N ILE A 64 -13.51 9.10 -14.46
CA ILE A 64 -13.16 7.70 -14.64
C ILE A 64 -11.78 7.44 -14.03
N ASP A 65 -10.80 8.32 -14.30
CA ASP A 65 -9.45 8.20 -13.75
C ASP A 65 -9.48 8.25 -12.21
N ASN A 66 -10.30 9.14 -11.64
CA ASN A 66 -10.45 9.24 -10.19
C ASN A 66 -11.06 7.95 -9.60
N VAL A 67 -12.11 7.41 -10.23
CA VAL A 67 -12.73 6.15 -9.81
C VAL A 67 -11.75 4.98 -9.91
N ILE A 68 -10.94 4.92 -10.97
CA ILE A 68 -9.88 3.90 -11.13
C ILE A 68 -8.88 4.01 -9.97
N GLY A 69 -8.39 5.23 -9.68
CA GLY A 69 -7.47 5.45 -8.56
C GLY A 69 -8.06 5.03 -7.21
N LEU A 70 -9.33 5.34 -6.96
CA LEU A 70 -10.05 4.92 -5.74
C LEU A 70 -10.16 3.39 -5.64
N LEU A 71 -10.52 2.71 -6.73
CA LEU A 71 -10.63 1.25 -6.76
C LEU A 71 -9.26 0.58 -6.60
N ALA A 72 -8.22 1.12 -7.22
CA ALA A 72 -6.86 0.61 -7.13
C ALA A 72 -6.27 0.73 -5.72
N SER A 73 -6.65 1.77 -4.98
CA SER A 73 -6.21 2.03 -3.60
C SER A 73 -7.13 1.45 -2.53
N ALA A 74 -8.33 0.98 -2.87
CA ALA A 74 -9.25 0.30 -1.96
C ALA A 74 -8.62 -0.89 -1.20
N PRO A 75 -7.70 -1.70 -1.76
CA PRO A 75 -7.03 -2.76 -1.02
C PRO A 75 -6.20 -2.26 0.17
N ALA A 76 -5.61 -1.05 0.09
CA ALA A 76 -4.93 -0.46 1.22
C ALA A 76 -5.93 -0.14 2.36
N LEU A 77 -7.13 0.36 2.04
CA LEU A 77 -8.21 0.48 3.04
C LEU A 77 -8.60 -0.87 3.64
N LEU A 78 -8.73 -1.91 2.81
CA LEU A 78 -9.04 -3.25 3.29
C LEU A 78 -7.98 -3.78 4.25
N ILE A 79 -6.70 -3.55 3.98
CA ILE A 79 -5.63 -3.93 4.90
C ILE A 79 -5.74 -3.19 6.23
N PHE A 80 -6.02 -1.88 6.23
CA PHE A 80 -6.29 -1.12 7.46
C PHE A 80 -7.39 -1.75 8.30
N LEU A 81 -8.49 -2.16 7.67
CA LEU A 81 -9.66 -2.73 8.34
C LEU A 81 -9.44 -4.18 8.78
N THR A 82 -8.71 -4.97 7.99
CA THR A 82 -8.46 -6.40 8.26
C THR A 82 -7.32 -6.63 9.24
N TYR A 83 -6.39 -5.68 9.41
CA TYR A 83 -5.28 -5.80 10.34
C TYR A 83 -5.69 -6.14 11.80
N PRO A 84 -6.68 -5.48 12.44
CA PRO A 84 -7.08 -5.83 13.81
C PRO A 84 -7.69 -7.24 13.94
N ILE A 85 -8.30 -7.77 12.87
CA ILE A 85 -8.94 -9.09 12.86
C ILE A 85 -8.03 -10.20 12.30
N ARG A 86 -6.77 -9.89 12.00
CA ARG A 86 -5.81 -10.80 11.34
C ARG A 86 -5.62 -12.13 12.07
N GLY A 87 -5.71 -12.14 13.40
CA GLY A 87 -5.57 -13.36 14.22
C GLY A 87 -6.76 -14.31 14.11
N ARG A 88 -7.97 -13.80 13.84
CA ARG A 88 -9.18 -14.63 13.68
C ARG A 88 -9.37 -15.12 12.24
N TYR A 89 -8.99 -14.29 11.27
CA TYR A 89 -9.25 -14.54 9.85
C TYR A 89 -8.01 -14.29 8.99
N PRO A 90 -6.97 -15.14 9.10
CA PRO A 90 -5.71 -14.91 8.40
C PRO A 90 -5.84 -14.95 6.88
N GLN A 91 -6.85 -15.64 6.34
CA GLN A 91 -7.13 -15.69 4.90
C GLN A 91 -7.46 -14.31 4.32
N TRP A 92 -8.18 -13.47 5.07
CA TRP A 92 -8.54 -12.11 4.64
C TRP A 92 -7.34 -11.18 4.61
N GLY A 93 -6.43 -11.29 5.59
CA GLY A 93 -5.15 -10.59 5.58
C GLY A 93 -4.27 -11.02 4.40
N ARG A 94 -4.23 -12.32 4.10
CA ARG A 94 -3.49 -12.84 2.95
C ARG A 94 -4.04 -12.34 1.61
N GLN A 95 -5.36 -12.43 1.42
CA GLN A 95 -6.01 -11.99 0.18
C GLN A 95 -5.81 -10.50 -0.04
N SER A 96 -6.06 -9.67 0.98
CA SER A 96 -5.88 -8.22 0.88
C SER A 96 -4.43 -7.84 0.55
N TYR A 97 -3.44 -8.55 1.09
CA TYR A 97 -2.03 -8.37 0.72
C TYR A 97 -1.75 -8.62 -0.78
N PHE A 98 -2.20 -9.75 -1.34
CA PHE A 98 -2.00 -10.04 -2.76
C PHE A 98 -2.83 -9.12 -3.67
N ILE A 99 -4.05 -8.76 -3.26
CA ILE A 99 -4.89 -7.82 -3.99
C ILE A 99 -4.23 -6.44 -4.01
N LEU A 100 -3.62 -5.97 -2.92
CA LEU A 100 -2.87 -4.72 -2.89
C LEU A 100 -1.70 -4.73 -3.88
N LEU A 101 -0.92 -5.80 -3.92
CA LEU A 101 0.19 -5.91 -4.86
C LEU A 101 -0.31 -5.96 -6.31
N GLY A 102 -1.37 -6.72 -6.58
CA GLY A 102 -1.94 -6.87 -7.92
C GLY A 102 -2.55 -5.58 -8.45
N LEU A 103 -3.50 -5.00 -7.72
CA LEU A 103 -4.16 -3.75 -8.12
C LEU A 103 -3.21 -2.56 -8.11
N GLY A 104 -2.30 -2.48 -7.14
CA GLY A 104 -1.26 -1.46 -7.12
C GLY A 104 -0.32 -1.54 -8.32
N SER A 105 0.05 -2.75 -8.75
CA SER A 105 0.88 -2.93 -9.97
C SER A 105 0.12 -2.53 -11.23
N LEU A 106 -1.17 -2.86 -11.33
CA LEU A 106 -2.01 -2.44 -12.45
C LEU A 106 -2.16 -0.93 -12.51
N GLU A 107 -2.31 -0.26 -11.37
CA GLU A 107 -2.36 1.20 -11.28
C GLU A 107 -1.06 1.85 -11.75
N LEU A 108 0.10 1.30 -11.39
CA LEU A 108 1.39 1.79 -11.90
C LEU A 108 1.49 1.68 -13.41
N ILE A 109 1.05 0.55 -13.98
CA ILE A 109 1.03 0.36 -15.44
C ILE A 109 0.10 1.37 -16.08
N TYR A 110 -1.08 1.57 -15.50
CA TYR A 110 -2.07 2.52 -15.99
C TYR A 110 -1.54 3.96 -16.00
N GLN A 111 -0.94 4.42 -14.89
CA GLN A 111 -0.31 5.74 -14.79
C GLN A 111 0.88 5.89 -15.76
N GLY A 112 1.67 4.82 -15.95
CA GLY A 112 2.76 4.80 -16.93
C GLY A 112 2.26 4.93 -18.38
N CYS A 113 1.19 4.22 -18.73
CA CYS A 113 0.55 4.34 -20.04
C CYS A 113 -0.03 5.75 -20.26
N GLN A 114 -0.66 6.31 -19.24
CA GLN A 114 -1.19 7.67 -19.27
C GLN A 114 -0.10 8.71 -19.54
N LEU A 115 1.07 8.59 -18.90
CA LEU A 115 2.21 9.50 -19.09
C LEU A 115 2.74 9.50 -20.54
N ILE A 116 2.67 8.36 -21.23
CA ILE A 116 3.13 8.22 -22.62
C ILE A 116 2.06 8.67 -23.62
N ALA A 117 0.80 8.31 -23.38
CA ALA A 117 -0.28 8.44 -24.37
C ALA A 117 -1.06 9.76 -24.27
N SER A 118 -1.09 10.41 -23.11
CA SER A 118 -1.96 11.57 -22.88
C SER A 118 -1.26 12.89 -23.19
N PRO A 119 -1.85 13.77 -24.04
CA PRO A 119 -1.30 15.08 -24.32
C PRO A 119 -1.38 16.04 -23.13
N ILE A 120 -2.17 15.72 -22.10
CA ILE A 120 -2.34 16.51 -20.87
C ILE A 120 -1.01 16.62 -20.11
N TYR A 121 -0.13 15.62 -20.25
CA TYR A 121 1.16 15.56 -19.56
C TYR A 121 2.32 16.05 -20.44
N ALA A 122 2.03 16.76 -21.53
CA ALA A 122 3.05 17.38 -22.37
C ALA A 122 3.74 18.57 -21.70
N ASN A 123 3.13 19.17 -20.66
CA ASN A 123 3.80 20.20 -19.88
C ASN A 123 4.87 19.59 -18.96
N GLU A 124 5.97 20.33 -18.72
CA GLU A 124 7.07 19.82 -17.89
C GLU A 124 6.64 19.62 -16.42
N TRP A 125 5.75 20.49 -15.94
CA TRP A 125 5.31 20.46 -14.55
C TRP A 125 4.40 19.28 -14.21
N SER A 126 3.37 18.98 -15.01
CA SER A 126 2.52 17.80 -14.73
C SER A 126 3.28 16.50 -14.98
N ASN A 127 4.16 16.46 -15.98
CA ASN A 127 5.00 15.29 -16.23
C ASN A 127 5.90 14.97 -15.03
N SER A 128 6.65 15.95 -14.53
CA SER A 128 7.52 15.76 -13.36
C SER A 128 6.76 15.38 -12.09
N LEU A 129 5.56 15.94 -11.88
CA LEU A 129 4.68 15.58 -10.76
C LEU A 129 4.25 14.11 -10.85
N ILE A 130 3.70 13.68 -11.99
CA ILE A 130 3.20 12.31 -12.15
C ILE A 130 4.33 11.30 -12.11
N LEU A 131 5.46 11.60 -12.72
CA LEU A 131 6.65 10.75 -12.66
C LEU A 131 7.12 10.57 -11.20
N SER A 132 7.14 11.66 -10.42
CA SER A 132 7.50 11.60 -9.00
C SER A 132 6.53 10.70 -8.22
N ILE A 133 5.22 10.86 -8.43
CA ILE A 133 4.20 10.05 -7.76
C ILE A 133 4.29 8.58 -8.18
N LEU A 134 4.52 8.30 -9.47
CA LEU A 134 4.72 6.95 -9.99
C LEU A 134 5.95 6.30 -9.34
N CYS A 135 7.07 7.02 -9.24
CA CYS A 135 8.27 6.54 -8.55
C CYS A 135 8.00 6.27 -7.06
N PHE A 136 7.27 7.14 -6.37
CA PHE A 136 6.90 6.92 -4.97
C PHE A 136 5.96 5.71 -4.80
N ASN A 137 4.97 5.54 -5.67
CA ASN A 137 4.06 4.40 -5.65
C ASN A 137 4.79 3.09 -5.95
N LEU A 138 5.76 3.12 -6.87
CA LEU A 138 6.63 1.98 -7.18
C LEU A 138 7.52 1.64 -5.99
N ALA A 139 8.18 2.63 -5.38
CA ALA A 139 8.99 2.41 -4.19
C ALA A 139 8.14 1.86 -3.02
N ALA A 140 6.93 2.39 -2.84
CA ALA A 140 5.95 1.91 -1.86
C ALA A 140 5.60 0.43 -2.10
N LEU A 141 5.20 0.07 -3.31
CA LEU A 141 4.85 -1.32 -3.64
C LEU A 141 6.04 -2.27 -3.54
N LEU A 142 7.22 -1.86 -4.00
CA LEU A 142 8.43 -2.66 -3.86
C LEU A 142 8.83 -2.84 -2.40
N SER A 143 8.70 -1.79 -1.56
CA SER A 143 8.98 -1.90 -0.13
C SER A 143 8.09 -2.94 0.53
N ILE A 144 6.79 -2.96 0.17
CA ILE A 144 5.85 -3.96 0.66
C ILE A 144 6.22 -5.34 0.13
N ALA A 145 6.42 -5.48 -1.18
CA ALA A 145 6.68 -6.76 -1.85
C ALA A 145 7.99 -7.43 -1.39
N PHE A 146 9.08 -6.67 -1.24
CA PHE A 146 10.38 -7.20 -0.83
C PHE A 146 10.53 -7.41 0.68
N SER A 147 9.59 -6.90 1.48
CA SER A 147 9.68 -7.06 2.92
C SER A 147 9.32 -8.49 3.36
N THR A 148 10.36 -9.24 3.70
CA THR A 148 10.21 -10.60 4.26
C THR A 148 9.36 -10.62 5.53
N ARG A 149 9.42 -9.56 6.34
CA ARG A 149 8.59 -9.41 7.55
C ARG A 149 7.09 -9.36 7.25
N LEU A 150 6.65 -8.56 6.27
CA LEU A 150 5.22 -8.50 5.92
C LEU A 150 4.75 -9.80 5.27
N HIS A 151 5.59 -10.43 4.46
CA HIS A 151 5.31 -11.75 3.92
C HIS A 151 5.13 -12.79 5.04
N HIS A 152 5.92 -12.73 6.10
CA HIS A 152 5.72 -13.58 7.27
C HIS A 152 4.42 -13.25 8.02
N ILE A 153 4.02 -11.97 8.13
CA ILE A 153 2.78 -11.55 8.79
C ILE A 153 1.54 -12.01 8.04
N PHE A 154 1.50 -11.83 6.72
CA PHE A 154 0.28 -12.03 5.92
C PHE A 154 0.22 -13.37 5.19
N VAL A 155 1.36 -14.00 4.89
CA VAL A 155 1.41 -15.23 4.06
C VAL A 155 1.79 -16.45 4.86
N THR A 156 2.72 -16.32 5.81
CA THR A 156 3.26 -17.46 6.57
C THR A 156 2.45 -17.69 7.85
N ASN A 157 1.27 -18.30 7.71
CA ASN A 157 0.56 -18.83 8.87
C ASN A 157 1.41 -19.94 9.50
N LYS A 158 1.91 -19.71 10.72
CA LYS A 158 2.15 -20.83 11.63
C LYS A 158 0.78 -21.32 12.08
N LEU A 159 0.33 -22.44 11.49
CA LEU A 159 -0.52 -23.40 12.18
C LEU A 159 0.35 -24.14 13.21
#